data_AF-A0A7V9TWW6-F1
#
_entry.id   AF-A0A7V9TWW6-F1
#
_cell.length_a   1.000
_cell.length_b   1.000
_cell.length_c   1.000
_cell.angle_alpha   90.00
_cell.angle_beta   90.00
_cell.angle_gamma   90.00
#
_symmetry.space_group_name_H-M   'P 1'
#
loop_
_entity.id
_entity.type
_entity.pdbx_description
1 polymer ?
#
loop_
_entity_poly.entity_id
_entity_poly.type
_entity_poly.pdbx_seq_one_letter_code
_entity_poly.pdbx_strand_id
1 'polypeptide(L)'
;MKKSQLLIILTLLTVLVAINQFFAKASSLRRYLGGLPWYGWAGIGVFLIFAAVAFALRDAARARRLLEEPVEKHINPNDQRIQLSKELLEKYDPGGPDYPHPVVIADRCIGCQACVEACPHDVLAMVNNIAAPVAREQCMEDTSCQIACPVTPKACIVVNTTKVIKPRPVPTRDEKFMTNVPGCYIIGDVSGTPLIKNAANEGADVIKHITGELKTLPPEPKAEFDVAIIGIGPAGLSAAITAKQQGLKYIAIERDQALATIVAYPKNKYLFFKPESMEARGAVPIKGDGIQRENLIGSWFGTLTSNNVVINEQEECKVVKGATDGDYFTIEIEKGEKREPLTYRARRVVLALGNRGAPMKLRAPGEEMKIRRNGRVEDRVLYALSNPDDFKKKKLIVVGGGNASVEAVVDLVARRQGDRIEFRAPDEINEVTFLLRTYFTRDVKFLNKQQLYHCIDEGKVKIYFGTVIKEVRENEVLLADTWTQQEKAKIANDCVLALIGGAPPTSFLQSIGITIPKG
;
A
#
# COMPACT_ATOMS: atom_id res chain seq x y z
N MET A 1 -36.03 14.35 -7.77
CA MET A 1 -36.05 13.35 -8.86
C MET A 1 -34.99 13.68 -9.89
N LYS A 2 -34.18 12.71 -10.32
CA LYS A 2 -33.18 12.95 -11.40
C LYS A 2 -33.92 13.16 -12.73
N LYS A 3 -33.40 14.01 -13.64
CA LYS A 3 -34.02 14.30 -14.96
C LYS A 3 -34.38 13.03 -15.75
N SER A 4 -33.59 11.96 -15.59
CA SER A 4 -33.84 10.64 -16.21
C SER A 4 -35.07 9.91 -15.64
N GLN A 5 -35.36 10.04 -14.35
CA GLN A 5 -36.54 9.43 -13.72
C GLN A 5 -37.82 10.16 -14.16
N LEU A 6 -37.75 11.48 -14.29
CA LEU A 6 -38.86 12.29 -14.80
C LEU A 6 -39.22 11.89 -16.24
N LEU A 7 -38.22 11.66 -17.10
CA LEU A 7 -38.43 11.23 -18.48
C LEU A 7 -39.13 9.85 -18.54
N ILE A 8 -38.66 8.87 -17.77
CA ILE A 8 -39.25 7.52 -17.75
C ILE A 8 -40.71 7.57 -17.27
N ILE A 9 -40.97 8.34 -16.22
CA ILE A 9 -42.33 8.51 -15.68
C ILE A 9 -43.24 9.17 -16.71
N LEU A 10 -42.78 10.24 -17.35
CA LEU A 10 -43.55 10.93 -18.39
C LEU A 10 -43.84 9.99 -19.57
N THR A 11 -42.85 9.25 -20.07
CA THR A 11 -43.03 8.29 -21.17
C THR A 11 -44.00 7.16 -20.80
N LEU A 12 -43.91 6.62 -19.59
CA LEU A 12 -44.83 5.60 -19.11
C LEU A 12 -46.27 6.16 -19.04
N LEU A 13 -46.43 7.40 -18.56
CA LEU A 13 -47.71 8.09 -18.52
C LEU A 13 -48.29 8.32 -19.94
N THR A 14 -47.48 8.76 -20.91
CA THR A 14 -47.97 8.93 -22.29
C THR A 14 -48.38 7.60 -22.92
N VAL A 15 -47.63 6.52 -22.68
CA VAL A 15 -47.97 5.18 -23.17
C VAL A 15 -49.27 4.68 -22.54
N LEU A 16 -49.43 4.86 -21.23
CA LEU A 16 -50.66 4.48 -20.51
C LEU A 16 -51.88 5.27 -21.01
N VAL A 17 -51.74 6.58 -21.24
CA VAL A 17 -52.80 7.43 -21.78
C VAL A 17 -53.14 7.03 -23.21
N ALA A 18 -52.13 6.75 -24.06
CA ALA A 18 -52.34 6.31 -25.43
C ALA A 18 -53.06 4.96 -25.51
N ILE A 19 -52.67 3.98 -24.68
CA ILE A 19 -53.34 2.67 -24.59
C ILE A 19 -54.79 2.84 -24.12
N ASN A 20 -55.04 3.72 -23.15
CA ASN A 20 -56.38 3.98 -22.65
C ASN A 20 -57.29 4.68 -23.70
N GLN A 21 -56.74 5.59 -24.49
CA GLN A 21 -57.49 6.32 -25.53
C GLN A 21 -57.77 5.46 -26.77
N PHE A 22 -56.81 4.64 -27.22
CA PHE A 22 -56.96 3.84 -28.44
C PHE A 22 -57.91 2.64 -28.28
N PHE A 23 -58.05 2.09 -27.07
CA PHE A 23 -58.79 0.83 -26.84
C PHE A 23 -60.04 1.00 -25.97
N ALA A 24 -60.62 2.21 -25.95
CA ALA A 24 -61.79 2.58 -25.15
C ALA A 24 -63.08 1.78 -25.45
N LYS A 25 -63.11 0.95 -26.51
CA LYS A 25 -64.24 0.07 -26.85
C LYS A 25 -63.81 -1.39 -26.97
N ALA A 26 -63.65 -2.10 -25.84
CA ALA A 26 -64.07 -3.51 -25.70
C ALA A 26 -63.69 -4.15 -24.36
N SER A 27 -64.62 -4.98 -23.89
CA SER A 27 -64.46 -6.17 -23.02
C SER A 27 -64.70 -6.03 -21.51
N SER A 28 -65.47 -7.00 -21.02
CA SER A 28 -65.83 -7.30 -19.63
C SER A 28 -64.64 -7.64 -18.72
N LEU A 29 -63.44 -7.84 -19.28
CA LEU A 29 -62.21 -8.13 -18.55
C LEU A 29 -61.68 -6.95 -17.71
N ARG A 30 -62.14 -5.72 -17.98
CA ARG A 30 -61.73 -4.51 -17.22
C ARG A 30 -62.03 -4.61 -15.72
N ARG A 31 -62.98 -5.48 -15.33
CA ARG A 31 -63.42 -5.68 -13.95
C ARG A 31 -62.46 -6.54 -13.10
N TYR A 32 -61.59 -7.34 -13.73
CA TYR A 32 -60.70 -8.28 -13.03
C TYR A 32 -59.23 -7.86 -12.98
N LEU A 33 -58.76 -7.01 -13.92
CA LEU A 33 -57.32 -6.74 -14.10
C LEU A 33 -56.89 -5.31 -13.78
N GLY A 34 -57.73 -4.50 -13.10
CA GLY A 34 -57.33 -3.17 -12.63
C GLY A 34 -56.93 -2.22 -13.77
N GLY A 35 -57.92 -1.55 -14.38
CA GLY A 35 -57.71 -0.42 -15.30
C GLY A 35 -57.21 -0.75 -16.71
N LEU A 36 -56.36 -1.76 -16.88
CA LEU A 36 -55.78 -2.18 -18.17
C LEU A 36 -56.14 -3.64 -18.53
N PRO A 37 -56.35 -3.95 -19.83
CA PRO A 37 -56.43 -5.32 -20.33
C PRO A 37 -55.12 -6.10 -20.11
N TRP A 38 -55.17 -7.44 -20.15
CA TRP A 38 -53.99 -8.31 -19.94
C TRP A 38 -52.81 -7.97 -20.86
N TYR A 39 -53.09 -7.59 -22.11
CA TYR A 39 -52.07 -7.17 -23.08
C TYR A 39 -51.47 -5.80 -22.77
N GLY A 40 -52.20 -4.92 -22.07
CA GLY A 40 -51.68 -3.65 -21.57
C GLY A 40 -50.64 -3.87 -20.46
N TRP A 41 -50.94 -4.79 -19.54
CA TRP A 41 -49.98 -5.23 -18.52
C TRP A 41 -48.78 -5.95 -19.12
N ALA A 42 -48.99 -6.80 -20.14
CA ALA A 42 -47.90 -7.44 -20.87
C ALA A 42 -47.01 -6.40 -21.58
N GLY A 43 -47.61 -5.37 -22.19
CA GLY A 43 -46.88 -4.26 -22.82
C GLY A 43 -46.02 -3.47 -21.84
N ILE A 44 -46.53 -3.19 -20.63
CA ILE A 44 -45.76 -2.55 -19.56
C ILE A 44 -44.61 -3.45 -19.10
N GLY A 45 -44.86 -4.75 -18.92
CA GLY A 45 -43.83 -5.71 -18.55
C GLY A 45 -42.68 -5.75 -19.56
N VAL A 46 -43.01 -5.84 -20.84
CA VAL A 46 -42.02 -5.81 -21.93
C VAL A 46 -41.26 -4.49 -21.95
N PHE A 47 -41.95 -3.35 -21.82
CA PHE A 47 -41.31 -2.03 -21.76
C PHE A 47 -40.35 -1.90 -20.58
N LEU A 48 -40.73 -2.37 -19.39
CA LEU A 48 -39.87 -2.35 -18.20
C LEU A 48 -38.63 -3.24 -18.37
N ILE A 49 -38.77 -4.41 -19.01
CA ILE A 49 -37.63 -5.28 -19.33
C ILE A 49 -36.69 -4.57 -20.31
N PHE A 50 -37.21 -3.99 -21.39
CA PHE A 50 -36.38 -3.25 -22.36
C PHE A 50 -35.72 -2.01 -21.73
N ALA A 51 -36.43 -1.28 -20.88
CA ALA A 51 -35.86 -0.14 -20.16
C ALA A 51 -34.76 -0.58 -19.18
N ALA A 52 -34.94 -1.70 -18.48
CA ALA A 52 -33.94 -2.28 -17.59
C ALA A 52 -32.69 -2.75 -18.36
N VAL A 53 -32.88 -3.46 -19.48
CA VAL A 53 -31.78 -3.89 -20.36
C VAL A 53 -31.06 -2.69 -20.96
N ALA A 54 -31.77 -1.66 -21.43
CA ALA A 54 -31.16 -0.44 -21.95
C ALA A 54 -30.38 0.31 -20.86
N PHE A 55 -30.88 0.34 -19.62
CA PHE A 55 -30.17 0.93 -18.49
C PHE A 55 -28.92 0.12 -18.14
N ALA A 56 -29.03 -1.21 -18.10
CA ALA A 56 -27.91 -2.11 -17.85
C ALA A 56 -26.82 -2.00 -18.93
N LEU A 57 -27.21 -1.94 -20.22
CA LEU A 57 -26.29 -1.75 -21.34
C LEU A 57 -25.63 -0.38 -21.31
N ARG A 58 -26.39 0.68 -20.98
CA ARG A 58 -25.85 2.03 -20.83
C ARG A 58 -24.88 2.12 -19.66
N ASP A 59 -25.19 1.51 -18.53
CA ASP A 59 -24.32 1.53 -17.35
C ASP A 59 -23.07 0.67 -17.57
N ALA A 60 -23.22 -0.50 -18.21
CA ALA A 60 -22.10 -1.31 -18.67
C ALA A 60 -21.21 -0.57 -19.68
N ALA A 61 -21.80 0.15 -20.64
CA ALA A 61 -21.05 0.98 -21.60
C ALA A 61 -20.38 2.19 -20.92
N ARG A 62 -21.00 2.79 -19.91
CA ARG A 62 -20.40 3.87 -19.11
C ARG A 62 -19.25 3.35 -18.24
N ALA A 63 -19.42 2.19 -17.61
CA ALA A 63 -18.37 1.50 -16.86
C ALA A 63 -17.21 1.11 -17.78
N ARG A 64 -17.50 0.60 -18.99
CA ARG A 64 -16.48 0.38 -20.04
C ARG A 64 -15.77 1.67 -20.40
N ARG A 65 -16.48 2.77 -20.67
CA ARG A 65 -15.85 4.08 -20.97
C ARG A 65 -15.00 4.65 -19.83
N LEU A 66 -15.32 4.35 -18.57
CA LEU A 66 -14.48 4.74 -17.42
C LEU A 66 -13.23 3.86 -17.30
N LEU A 67 -13.28 2.62 -17.77
CA LEU A 67 -12.13 1.71 -17.87
C LEU A 67 -11.30 1.96 -19.15
N GLU A 68 -11.95 2.45 -20.20
CA GLU A 68 -11.40 2.77 -21.52
C GLU A 68 -11.10 4.27 -21.68
N GLU A 69 -11.22 5.08 -20.62
CA GLU A 69 -10.72 6.46 -20.66
C GLU A 69 -9.24 6.35 -21.04
N PRO A 70 -8.85 6.80 -22.24
CA PRO A 70 -7.47 6.68 -22.63
C PRO A 70 -6.68 7.45 -21.58
N VAL A 71 -5.68 6.79 -20.99
CA VAL A 71 -4.60 7.51 -20.29
C VAL A 71 -4.20 8.60 -21.26
N GLU A 72 -4.46 9.88 -20.91
CA GLU A 72 -4.06 11.00 -21.75
C GLU A 72 -2.58 10.80 -22.05
N LYS A 73 -2.29 10.37 -23.28
CA LYS A 73 -0.93 10.27 -23.80
C LYS A 73 -0.46 11.67 -24.12
N HIS A 74 -0.38 12.52 -23.11
CA HIS A 74 0.42 13.73 -23.14
C HIS A 74 1.71 13.45 -22.38
N ILE A 75 2.51 12.53 -22.95
CA ILE A 75 3.93 12.47 -22.66
C ILE A 75 4.60 12.72 -24.01
N ASN A 76 4.85 13.99 -24.31
CA ASN A 76 5.99 14.29 -25.15
C ASN A 76 7.22 13.91 -24.30
N PRO A 77 8.04 12.92 -24.70
CA PRO A 77 9.21 12.51 -23.91
C PRO A 77 10.16 13.69 -23.59
N ASN A 78 10.10 14.76 -24.39
CA ASN A 78 10.89 15.97 -24.26
C ASN A 78 10.18 17.13 -23.55
N ASP A 79 8.86 17.09 -23.33
CA ASP A 79 8.13 18.16 -22.64
C ASP A 79 7.52 17.59 -21.36
N GLN A 80 8.34 17.57 -20.31
CA GLN A 80 8.05 16.99 -19.00
C GLN A 80 7.07 17.83 -18.16
N ARG A 81 6.30 18.72 -18.79
CA ARG A 81 5.31 19.57 -18.12
C ARG A 81 3.98 18.83 -18.07
N ILE A 82 3.64 18.30 -16.89
CA ILE A 82 2.26 17.86 -16.62
C ILE A 82 1.48 19.14 -16.30
N GLN A 83 0.86 19.73 -17.32
CA GLN A 83 -0.13 20.79 -17.16
C GLN A 83 -1.52 20.17 -17.24
N LEU A 84 -2.36 20.44 -16.25
CA LEU A 84 -3.80 20.27 -16.44
C LEU A 84 -4.25 21.17 -17.59
N SER A 85 -5.21 20.70 -18.39
CA SER A 85 -5.89 21.59 -19.33
C SER A 85 -6.53 22.75 -18.55
N LYS A 86 -6.72 23.90 -19.21
CA LYS A 86 -7.38 25.07 -18.59
C LYS A 86 -8.73 24.70 -17.96
N GLU A 87 -9.48 23.81 -18.62
CA GLU A 87 -10.76 23.29 -18.14
C GLU A 87 -10.63 22.49 -16.82
N LEU A 88 -9.59 21.68 -16.68
CA LEU A 88 -9.34 20.91 -15.45
C LEU A 88 -8.82 21.80 -14.32
N LEU A 89 -8.02 22.84 -14.62
CA LEU A 89 -7.63 23.86 -13.64
C LEU A 89 -8.85 24.64 -13.14
N GLU A 90 -9.72 25.09 -14.05
CA GLU A 90 -10.95 25.78 -13.67
C GLU A 90 -11.91 24.86 -12.88
N LYS A 91 -11.93 23.56 -13.17
CA LYS A 91 -12.73 22.59 -12.42
C LYS A 91 -12.17 22.30 -11.02
N TYR A 92 -10.87 22.02 -10.89
CA TYR A 92 -10.28 21.50 -9.65
C TYR A 92 -9.53 22.54 -8.82
N ASP A 93 -9.24 23.70 -9.41
CA ASP A 93 -8.51 24.79 -8.77
C ASP A 93 -8.99 26.20 -9.26
N PRO A 94 -10.31 26.49 -9.23
CA PRO A 94 -10.85 27.79 -9.62
C PRO A 94 -10.42 28.86 -8.61
N GLY A 95 -9.40 29.66 -8.97
CA GLY A 95 -8.81 30.67 -8.08
C GLY A 95 -7.56 30.19 -7.34
N GLY A 96 -6.90 29.14 -7.82
CA GLY A 96 -5.58 28.78 -7.34
C GLY A 96 -4.53 29.87 -7.56
N PRO A 97 -3.47 29.88 -6.73
CA PRO A 97 -2.41 30.86 -6.85
C PRO A 97 -1.57 30.64 -8.13
N ASP A 98 -0.88 31.70 -8.55
CA ASP A 98 0.03 31.69 -9.71
C ASP A 98 1.39 31.02 -9.43
N TYR A 99 1.70 30.73 -8.15
CA TYR A 99 2.89 29.98 -7.75
C TYR A 99 2.69 28.45 -7.77
N PRO A 100 3.77 27.64 -7.74
CA PRO A 100 3.66 26.19 -7.77
C PRO A 100 3.00 25.59 -6.51
N HIS A 101 1.97 24.77 -6.69
CA HIS A 101 1.23 24.16 -5.57
C HIS A 101 0.58 22.83 -5.96
N PRO A 102 0.28 21.95 -4.99
CA PRO A 102 -0.40 20.69 -5.29
C PRO A 102 -1.91 20.89 -5.49
N VAL A 103 -2.44 20.32 -6.56
CA VAL A 103 -3.86 20.14 -6.83
C VAL A 103 -4.18 18.67 -6.70
N VAL A 104 -5.23 18.35 -5.93
CA VAL A 104 -5.73 16.97 -5.81
C VAL A 104 -7.05 16.84 -6.56
N ILE A 105 -7.02 16.00 -7.58
CA ILE A 105 -8.18 15.59 -8.36
C ILE A 105 -8.95 14.57 -7.52
N ALA A 106 -9.95 15.05 -6.78
CA ALA A 106 -10.76 14.23 -5.87
C ALA A 106 -11.33 12.97 -6.55
N ASP A 107 -11.81 13.11 -7.79
CA ASP A 107 -12.37 12.01 -8.60
C ASP A 107 -11.37 10.86 -8.85
N ARG A 108 -10.06 11.15 -8.82
CA ARG A 108 -8.98 10.17 -9.00
C ARG A 108 -8.34 9.73 -7.68
N CYS A 109 -8.58 10.47 -6.59
CA CYS A 109 -7.85 10.26 -5.35
C CYS A 109 -8.27 8.94 -4.70
N ILE A 110 -7.31 8.01 -4.59
CA ILE A 110 -7.58 6.72 -3.96
C ILE A 110 -7.38 6.72 -2.44
N GLY A 111 -7.22 7.89 -1.81
CA GLY A 111 -7.06 8.03 -0.35
C GLY A 111 -5.83 7.37 0.26
N CYS A 112 -4.83 6.97 -0.55
CA CYS A 112 -3.68 6.18 -0.09
C CYS A 112 -2.69 6.88 0.83
N GLN A 113 -2.86 8.18 1.08
CA GLN A 113 -1.94 9.00 1.86
C GLN A 113 -0.50 9.08 1.30
N ALA A 114 -0.16 8.41 0.19
CA ALA A 114 1.20 8.40 -0.35
C ALA A 114 1.71 9.81 -0.68
N CYS A 115 0.84 10.68 -1.20
CA CYS A 115 1.19 12.08 -1.48
C CYS A 115 1.33 12.93 -0.20
N VAL A 116 0.53 12.64 0.82
CA VAL A 116 0.58 13.29 2.15
C VAL A 116 1.87 12.87 2.88
N GLU A 117 2.22 11.59 2.88
CA GLU A 117 3.45 11.08 3.50
C GLU A 117 4.71 11.54 2.77
N ALA A 118 4.64 11.68 1.45
CA ALA A 118 5.77 12.17 0.66
C ALA A 118 5.94 13.69 0.73
N CYS A 119 5.01 14.43 1.34
CA CYS A 119 5.11 15.88 1.46
C CYS A 119 6.01 16.27 2.66
N PRO A 120 7.17 16.91 2.44
CA PRO A 120 8.06 17.40 3.51
C PRO A 120 7.45 18.44 4.46
N HIS A 121 6.44 19.13 3.94
CA HIS A 121 5.97 20.43 4.43
C HIS A 121 4.55 20.36 4.99
N ASP A 122 3.96 19.15 5.11
CA ASP A 122 2.58 18.94 5.56
C ASP A 122 1.54 19.82 4.82
N VAL A 123 1.85 20.22 3.57
CA VAL A 123 0.95 20.98 2.68
C VAL A 123 -0.34 20.20 2.43
N LEU A 124 -0.24 18.88 2.39
CA LEU A 124 -1.32 17.95 2.15
C LEU A 124 -1.70 17.26 3.45
N ALA A 125 -3.00 17.11 3.70
CA ALA A 125 -3.54 16.28 4.76
C ALA A 125 -4.66 15.39 4.21
N MET A 126 -5.03 14.36 4.98
CA MET A 126 -6.22 13.57 4.68
C MET A 126 -7.44 14.31 5.24
N VAL A 127 -8.33 14.79 4.36
CA VAL A 127 -9.59 15.44 4.73
C VAL A 127 -10.72 14.65 4.10
N ASN A 128 -11.66 14.17 4.91
CA ASN A 128 -12.75 13.29 4.46
C ASN A 128 -12.22 12.18 3.54
N ASN A 129 -11.13 11.53 3.97
CA ASN A 129 -10.55 10.38 3.30
C ASN A 129 -9.95 10.61 1.90
N ILE A 130 -9.84 11.88 1.48
CA ILE A 130 -9.17 12.32 0.26
C ILE A 130 -7.97 13.19 0.65
N ALA A 131 -6.87 13.12 -0.10
CA ALA A 131 -5.77 14.04 0.09
C ALA A 131 -6.23 15.45 -0.30
N ALA A 132 -6.04 16.43 0.56
CA ALA A 132 -6.41 17.81 0.31
C ALA A 132 -5.23 18.74 0.63
N PRO A 133 -4.98 19.77 -0.19
CA PRO A 133 -3.99 20.77 0.13
C PRO A 133 -4.56 21.72 1.19
N VAL A 134 -4.10 21.56 2.43
CA VAL A 134 -4.54 22.32 3.62
C VAL A 134 -3.66 23.53 3.94
N ALA A 135 -2.44 23.56 3.41
CA ALA A 135 -1.48 24.66 3.60
C ALA A 135 -0.70 24.93 2.30
N ARG A 136 -1.42 25.33 1.24
CA ARG A 136 -0.90 25.49 -0.14
C ARG A 136 0.32 26.42 -0.20
N GLU A 137 0.28 27.47 0.59
CA GLU A 137 1.31 28.50 0.72
C GLU A 137 2.64 27.98 1.26
N GLN A 138 2.67 26.79 1.86
CA GLN A 138 3.90 26.14 2.35
C GLN A 138 4.56 25.24 1.30
N CYS A 139 4.02 25.19 0.07
CA CYS A 139 4.57 24.37 -1.00
C CYS A 139 5.92 24.91 -1.50
N MET A 140 6.96 24.09 -1.36
CA MET A 140 8.33 24.36 -1.87
C MET A 140 8.63 23.67 -3.22
N GLU A 141 7.57 23.26 -3.92
CA GLU A 141 7.66 22.68 -5.26
C GLU A 141 8.53 21.40 -5.34
N ASP A 142 8.66 20.58 -4.30
CA ASP A 142 9.53 19.38 -4.34
C ASP A 142 9.00 18.23 -5.20
N THR A 143 7.77 18.35 -5.72
CA THR A 143 7.05 17.38 -6.57
C THR A 143 6.93 15.95 -6.03
N SER A 144 7.42 15.70 -4.82
CA SER A 144 7.46 14.39 -4.16
C SER A 144 6.06 13.79 -3.98
N CYS A 145 5.05 14.62 -3.69
CA CYS A 145 3.66 14.21 -3.58
C CYS A 145 3.10 13.65 -4.89
N GLN A 146 3.47 14.23 -6.04
CA GLN A 146 3.07 13.75 -7.37
C GLN A 146 3.83 12.49 -7.77
N ILE A 147 5.13 12.41 -7.49
CA ILE A 147 5.93 11.20 -7.74
C ILE A 147 5.35 10.03 -6.94
N ALA A 148 5.04 10.26 -5.67
CA ALA A 148 4.51 9.25 -4.75
C ALA A 148 3.08 8.80 -5.09
N CYS A 149 2.26 9.66 -5.69
CA CYS A 149 0.88 9.33 -6.05
C CYS A 149 0.84 8.10 -6.96
N PRO A 150 0.23 6.98 -6.54
CA PRO A 150 0.29 5.72 -7.27
C PRO A 150 -0.74 5.61 -8.40
N VAL A 151 -1.68 6.55 -8.48
CA VAL A 151 -2.77 6.53 -9.47
C VAL A 151 -2.23 6.95 -10.84
N THR A 152 -2.68 6.27 -11.89
CA THR A 152 -2.42 6.64 -13.28
C THR A 152 -3.76 6.79 -14.00
N PRO A 153 -4.14 7.99 -14.46
CA PRO A 153 -3.47 9.28 -14.30
C PRO A 153 -3.35 9.75 -12.84
N LYS A 154 -2.34 10.57 -12.54
CA LYS A 154 -2.05 11.04 -11.17
C LYS A 154 -3.26 11.78 -10.58
N ALA A 155 -3.56 11.46 -9.32
CA ALA A 155 -4.58 12.16 -8.55
C ALA A 155 -4.05 13.40 -7.84
N CYS A 156 -2.79 13.37 -7.40
CA CYS A 156 -2.09 14.53 -6.85
C CYS A 156 -1.05 15.00 -7.86
N ILE A 157 -1.12 16.26 -8.25
CA ILE A 157 -0.25 16.88 -9.24
C ILE A 157 0.19 18.25 -8.73
N VAL A 158 1.42 18.65 -9.01
CA VAL A 158 1.92 20.00 -8.72
C VAL A 158 1.78 20.82 -10.00
N VAL A 159 0.88 21.79 -9.96
CA VAL A 159 0.66 22.73 -11.07
C VAL A 159 1.63 23.90 -10.96
N ASN A 160 1.80 24.65 -12.05
CA ASN A 160 2.74 25.78 -12.16
C ASN A 160 4.21 25.44 -11.83
N THR A 161 4.56 24.16 -11.79
CA THR A 161 5.94 23.71 -11.49
C THR A 161 6.86 23.89 -12.69
N THR A 162 8.07 24.38 -12.41
CA THR A 162 9.25 24.43 -13.28
C THR A 162 10.18 23.23 -13.06
N LYS A 163 10.01 22.45 -11.98
CA LYS A 163 10.83 21.26 -11.71
C LYS A 163 10.49 20.08 -12.61
N VAL A 164 11.53 19.36 -13.03
CA VAL A 164 11.42 18.07 -13.73
C VAL A 164 10.87 17.01 -12.78
N ILE A 165 9.76 16.39 -13.18
CA ILE A 165 9.09 15.35 -12.39
C ILE A 165 9.63 13.99 -12.81
N LYS A 166 10.35 13.34 -11.89
CA LYS A 166 10.91 12.01 -12.14
C LYS A 166 9.84 10.92 -11.96
N PRO A 167 9.76 9.93 -12.85
CA PRO A 167 8.86 8.80 -12.64
C PRO A 167 9.29 8.00 -11.42
N ARG A 168 8.32 7.37 -10.76
CA ARG A 168 8.61 6.47 -9.64
C ARG A 168 9.26 5.19 -10.18
N PRO A 169 10.43 4.75 -9.68
CA PRO A 169 11.07 3.53 -10.12
C PRO A 169 10.33 2.32 -9.53
N VAL A 170 9.35 1.80 -10.28
CA VAL A 170 8.59 0.58 -9.94
C VAL A 170 8.78 -0.46 -11.03
N PRO A 171 8.72 -1.76 -10.72
CA PRO A 171 8.87 -2.82 -11.71
C PRO A 171 7.79 -2.75 -12.80
N THR A 172 8.18 -2.99 -14.04
CA THR A 172 7.24 -3.01 -15.16
C THR A 172 6.35 -4.25 -15.08
N ARG A 173 5.03 -4.05 -15.17
CA ARG A 173 4.04 -5.12 -15.30
C ARG A 173 2.87 -4.70 -16.20
N ASP A 174 2.16 -5.67 -16.78
CA ASP A 174 0.95 -5.44 -17.55
C ASP A 174 -0.31 -5.34 -16.66
N GLU A 175 -1.48 -5.17 -17.28
CA GLU A 175 -2.79 -5.08 -16.61
C GLU A 175 -3.19 -6.36 -15.87
N LYS A 176 -2.55 -7.49 -16.19
CA LYS A 176 -2.74 -8.81 -15.56
C LYS A 176 -1.66 -9.10 -14.52
N PHE A 177 -0.88 -8.07 -14.16
CA PHE A 177 0.20 -8.11 -13.18
C PHE A 177 1.44 -8.91 -13.61
N MET A 178 1.50 -9.38 -14.87
CA MET A 178 2.64 -10.13 -15.39
C MET A 178 3.80 -9.19 -15.67
N THR A 179 5.00 -9.59 -15.28
CA THR A 179 6.24 -8.85 -15.56
C THR A 179 6.69 -9.08 -17.00
N ASN A 180 7.84 -8.51 -17.38
CA ASN A 180 8.49 -8.85 -18.65
C ASN A 180 9.08 -10.29 -18.68
N VAL A 181 9.01 -11.02 -17.57
CA VAL A 181 9.38 -12.44 -17.47
C VAL A 181 8.09 -13.27 -17.53
N PRO A 182 7.82 -14.01 -18.62
CA PRO A 182 6.58 -14.76 -18.78
C PRO A 182 6.32 -15.73 -17.63
N GLY A 183 5.09 -15.73 -17.09
CA GLY A 183 4.71 -16.57 -15.95
C GLY A 183 5.18 -16.09 -14.57
N CYS A 184 5.91 -14.97 -14.52
CA CYS A 184 6.28 -14.28 -13.29
C CYS A 184 5.44 -13.01 -13.11
N TYR A 185 4.71 -12.93 -12.00
CA TYR A 185 3.77 -11.86 -11.67
C TYR A 185 4.25 -11.08 -10.46
N ILE A 186 3.87 -9.81 -10.36
CA ILE A 186 4.22 -8.95 -9.23
C ILE A 186 3.03 -8.16 -8.71
N ILE A 187 2.80 -8.19 -7.40
CA ILE A 187 1.63 -7.61 -6.73
C ILE A 187 1.99 -6.89 -5.43
N GLY A 188 1.09 -6.03 -4.96
CA GLY A 188 1.22 -5.31 -3.69
C GLY A 188 2.17 -4.10 -3.76
N ASP A 189 2.65 -3.64 -2.61
CA ASP A 189 3.39 -2.36 -2.46
C ASP A 189 4.60 -2.20 -3.39
N VAL A 190 5.26 -3.30 -3.74
CA VAL A 190 6.43 -3.30 -4.64
C VAL A 190 6.07 -2.83 -6.05
N SER A 191 4.79 -2.97 -6.45
CA SER A 191 4.27 -2.48 -7.73
C SER A 191 3.99 -0.97 -7.76
N GLY A 192 4.13 -0.28 -6.62
CA GLY A 192 3.96 1.16 -6.54
C GLY A 192 2.72 1.64 -5.80
N THR A 193 1.79 0.76 -5.44
CA THR A 193 0.53 1.17 -4.78
C THR A 193 0.47 0.65 -3.35
N PRO A 194 0.94 1.43 -2.34
CA PRO A 194 1.04 0.97 -0.95
C PRO A 194 -0.32 1.04 -0.23
N LEU A 195 -1.29 0.26 -0.72
CA LEU A 195 -2.65 0.24 -0.19
C LEU A 195 -3.05 -1.18 0.17
N ILE A 196 -3.45 -1.38 1.42
CA ILE A 196 -3.87 -2.68 1.95
C ILE A 196 -4.99 -3.29 1.09
N LYS A 197 -6.02 -2.50 0.76
CA LYS A 197 -7.16 -2.97 -0.04
C LYS A 197 -6.76 -3.31 -1.47
N ASN A 198 -5.96 -2.45 -2.10
CA ASN A 198 -5.45 -2.70 -3.44
C ASN A 198 -4.57 -3.96 -3.47
N ALA A 199 -3.62 -4.07 -2.55
CA ALA A 199 -2.75 -5.23 -2.38
C ALA A 199 -3.56 -6.53 -2.24
N ALA A 200 -4.58 -6.54 -1.37
CA ALA A 200 -5.46 -7.68 -1.20
C ALA A 200 -6.24 -8.01 -2.48
N ASN A 201 -6.77 -7.01 -3.19
CA ASN A 201 -7.47 -7.22 -4.46
C ASN A 201 -6.55 -7.80 -5.53
N GLU A 202 -5.36 -7.22 -5.72
CA GLU A 202 -4.35 -7.73 -6.66
C GLU A 202 -4.00 -9.19 -6.38
N GLY A 203 -3.88 -9.57 -5.11
CA GLY A 203 -3.64 -10.97 -4.71
C GLY A 203 -4.73 -11.92 -5.17
N ALA A 204 -6.00 -11.55 -5.08
CA ALA A 204 -7.09 -12.40 -5.56
C ALA A 204 -7.18 -12.38 -7.09
N ASP A 205 -7.04 -11.20 -7.70
CA ASP A 205 -7.22 -11.02 -9.14
C ASP A 205 -6.11 -11.72 -9.94
N VAL A 206 -4.84 -11.68 -9.48
CA VAL A 206 -3.73 -12.39 -10.14
C VAL A 206 -3.92 -13.90 -10.11
N ILE A 207 -4.43 -14.45 -9.01
CA ILE A 207 -4.64 -15.90 -8.88
C ILE A 207 -5.80 -16.37 -9.74
N LYS A 208 -6.90 -15.59 -9.82
CA LYS A 208 -8.00 -15.89 -10.75
C LYS A 208 -7.52 -15.89 -12.20
N HIS A 209 -6.65 -14.94 -12.55
CA HIS A 209 -6.03 -14.89 -13.87
C HIS A 209 -5.16 -16.13 -14.15
N ILE A 210 -4.24 -16.47 -13.23
CA ILE A 210 -3.39 -17.68 -13.32
C ILE A 210 -4.24 -18.94 -13.43
N THR A 211 -5.31 -19.05 -12.65
CA THR A 211 -6.23 -20.20 -12.71
C THR A 211 -6.86 -20.34 -14.09
N GLY A 212 -7.27 -19.22 -14.71
CA GLY A 212 -7.80 -19.22 -16.07
C GLY A 212 -6.76 -19.62 -17.11
N GLU A 213 -5.53 -19.12 -16.98
CA GLU A 213 -4.40 -19.45 -17.85
C GLU A 213 -4.06 -20.95 -17.78
N LEU A 214 -3.85 -21.48 -16.57
CA LEU A 214 -3.43 -22.87 -16.37
C LEU A 214 -4.47 -23.90 -16.82
N LYS A 215 -5.76 -23.55 -16.85
CA LYS A 215 -6.83 -24.41 -17.42
C LYS A 215 -6.68 -24.62 -18.93
N THR A 216 -6.02 -23.70 -19.62
CA THR A 216 -5.86 -23.75 -21.09
C THR A 216 -4.54 -24.39 -21.51
N LEU A 217 -3.60 -24.54 -20.58
CA LEU A 217 -2.26 -25.06 -20.86
C LEU A 217 -2.18 -26.54 -20.47
N PRO A 218 -1.38 -27.35 -21.18
CA PRO A 218 -1.13 -28.72 -20.76
C PRO A 218 -0.46 -28.74 -19.36
N PRO A 219 -0.66 -29.81 -18.57
CA PRO A 219 0.06 -29.98 -17.31
C PRO A 219 1.57 -30.01 -17.53
N GLU A 220 2.34 -29.43 -16.61
CA GLU A 220 3.80 -29.51 -16.58
C GLU A 220 4.21 -30.55 -15.53
N PRO A 221 4.62 -31.77 -15.91
CA PRO A 221 4.88 -32.86 -14.97
C PRO A 221 6.09 -32.60 -14.06
N LYS A 222 7.00 -31.69 -14.42
CA LYS A 222 8.15 -31.32 -13.57
C LYS A 222 7.80 -30.29 -12.51
N ALA A 223 6.66 -29.61 -12.62
CA ALA A 223 6.21 -28.66 -11.63
C ALA A 223 5.54 -29.38 -10.46
N GLU A 224 6.03 -29.12 -9.26
CA GLU A 224 5.42 -29.63 -8.03
C GLU A 224 4.20 -28.81 -7.63
N PHE A 225 4.18 -27.52 -8.00
CA PHE A 225 3.09 -26.59 -7.68
C PHE A 225 2.61 -25.86 -8.95
N ASP A 226 1.34 -25.51 -8.99
CA ASP A 226 0.77 -24.62 -9.99
C ASP A 226 1.31 -23.19 -9.82
N VAL A 227 1.41 -22.73 -8.58
CA VAL A 227 1.85 -21.36 -8.27
C VAL A 227 2.69 -21.30 -6.99
N ALA A 228 3.83 -20.62 -7.06
CA ALA A 228 4.59 -20.19 -5.89
C ALA A 228 4.27 -18.74 -5.54
N ILE A 229 3.97 -18.45 -4.28
CA ILE A 229 3.63 -17.13 -3.78
C ILE A 229 4.72 -16.72 -2.79
N ILE A 230 5.51 -15.70 -3.12
CA ILE A 230 6.69 -15.30 -2.36
C ILE A 230 6.40 -13.97 -1.64
N GLY A 231 6.38 -14.02 -0.31
CA GLY A 231 6.03 -12.92 0.59
C GLY A 231 4.54 -12.96 0.98
N ILE A 232 4.25 -12.99 2.28
CA ILE A 232 2.89 -13.16 2.84
C ILE A 232 2.49 -11.90 3.62
N GLY A 233 2.67 -10.74 2.97
CA GLY A 233 1.98 -9.50 3.34
C GLY A 233 0.50 -9.52 2.90
N PRO A 234 -0.22 -8.38 2.96
CA PRO A 234 -1.61 -8.28 2.53
C PRO A 234 -1.93 -8.92 1.16
N ALA A 235 -1.07 -8.66 0.17
CA ALA A 235 -1.23 -9.18 -1.19
C ALA A 235 -1.02 -10.69 -1.28
N GLY A 236 0.12 -11.18 -0.76
CA GLY A 236 0.45 -12.60 -0.80
C GLY A 236 -0.49 -13.45 0.05
N LEU A 237 -0.96 -12.92 1.18
CA LEU A 237 -1.99 -13.55 1.99
C LEU A 237 -3.29 -13.76 1.20
N SER A 238 -3.79 -12.70 0.56
CA SER A 238 -4.98 -12.78 -0.29
C SER A 238 -4.77 -13.76 -1.45
N ALA A 239 -3.59 -13.77 -2.06
CA ALA A 239 -3.22 -14.72 -3.10
C ALA A 239 -3.24 -16.17 -2.60
N ALA A 240 -2.65 -16.46 -1.44
CA ALA A 240 -2.60 -17.81 -0.88
C ALA A 240 -3.99 -18.37 -0.55
N ILE A 241 -4.86 -17.54 0.07
CA ILE A 241 -6.25 -17.91 0.32
C ILE A 241 -7.00 -18.13 -1.00
N THR A 242 -6.84 -17.24 -1.98
CA THR A 242 -7.51 -17.38 -3.28
C THR A 242 -7.02 -18.63 -4.01
N ALA A 243 -5.73 -18.96 -3.95
CA ALA A 243 -5.16 -20.15 -4.60
C ALA A 243 -5.77 -21.42 -4.03
N LYS A 244 -5.89 -21.49 -2.69
CA LYS A 244 -6.58 -22.58 -1.99
C LYS A 244 -8.05 -22.70 -2.43
N GLN A 245 -8.77 -21.58 -2.50
CA GLN A 245 -10.19 -21.55 -2.90
C GLN A 245 -10.40 -21.94 -4.36
N GLN A 246 -9.45 -21.65 -5.26
CA GLN A 246 -9.47 -22.06 -6.67
C GLN A 246 -9.01 -23.51 -6.88
N GLY A 247 -8.61 -24.21 -5.82
CA GLY A 247 -8.12 -25.59 -5.89
C GLY A 247 -6.75 -25.73 -6.55
N LEU A 248 -5.96 -24.65 -6.65
CA LEU A 248 -4.60 -24.71 -7.14
C LEU A 248 -3.69 -25.39 -6.12
N LYS A 249 -2.73 -26.18 -6.60
CA LYS A 249 -1.62 -26.67 -5.78
C LYS A 249 -0.61 -25.54 -5.64
N TYR A 250 -0.56 -24.87 -4.48
CA TYR A 250 0.30 -23.72 -4.27
C TYR A 250 1.36 -23.98 -3.19
N ILE A 251 2.43 -23.17 -3.22
CA ILE A 251 3.39 -23.01 -2.14
C ILE A 251 3.45 -21.53 -1.75
N ALA A 252 3.29 -21.23 -0.46
CA ALA A 252 3.28 -19.86 0.07
C ALA A 252 4.48 -19.68 1.00
N ILE A 253 5.42 -18.81 0.62
CA ILE A 253 6.76 -18.71 1.21
C ILE A 253 6.90 -17.36 1.90
N GLU A 254 7.19 -17.35 3.20
CA GLU A 254 7.46 -16.16 4.00
C GLU A 254 8.77 -16.32 4.77
N ARG A 255 9.63 -15.31 4.71
CA ARG A 255 10.96 -15.40 5.33
C ARG A 255 10.94 -15.21 6.84
N ASP A 256 9.89 -14.58 7.36
CA ASP A 256 9.64 -14.38 8.79
C ASP A 256 8.28 -15.02 9.13
N GLN A 257 7.39 -14.31 9.83
CA GLN A 257 5.99 -14.69 10.03
C GLN A 257 5.07 -14.04 9.00
N ALA A 258 3.91 -14.64 8.75
CA ALA A 258 2.87 -14.05 7.94
C ALA A 258 2.49 -12.66 8.48
N LEU A 259 2.28 -11.70 7.57
CA LEU A 259 1.95 -10.32 7.89
C LEU A 259 3.00 -9.56 8.72
N ALA A 260 4.27 -10.01 8.74
CA ALA A 260 5.36 -9.39 9.52
C ALA A 260 5.42 -7.86 9.42
N THR A 261 5.15 -7.29 8.23
CA THR A 261 5.13 -5.82 8.06
C THR A 261 4.02 -5.13 8.87
N ILE A 262 2.83 -5.72 8.93
CA ILE A 262 1.70 -5.17 9.71
C ILE A 262 1.92 -5.41 11.21
N VAL A 263 2.48 -6.57 11.57
CA VAL A 263 2.86 -6.90 12.96
C VAL A 263 3.90 -5.90 13.48
N ALA A 264 4.87 -5.51 12.65
CA ALA A 264 5.93 -4.59 13.02
C ALA A 264 5.47 -3.14 13.26
N TYR A 265 4.28 -2.73 12.75
CA TYR A 265 3.74 -1.40 13.00
C TYR A 265 3.54 -1.13 14.49
N PRO A 266 3.60 0.13 14.96
CA PRO A 266 3.32 0.45 16.36
C PRO A 266 1.96 -0.07 16.85
N LYS A 267 1.90 -0.46 18.12
CA LYS A 267 0.68 -0.89 18.81
C LYS A 267 -0.43 0.15 18.73
N ASN A 268 -1.66 -0.32 18.53
CA ASN A 268 -2.86 0.50 18.35
C ASN A 268 -2.86 1.41 17.11
N LYS A 269 -1.89 1.24 16.19
CA LYS A 269 -1.88 2.02 14.95
C LYS A 269 -3.17 1.80 14.17
N TYR A 270 -3.83 2.89 13.79
CA TYR A 270 -5.00 2.85 12.92
C TYR A 270 -4.56 2.72 11.47
N LEU A 271 -5.12 1.75 10.76
CA LEU A 271 -4.82 1.42 9.37
C LEU A 271 -6.03 1.73 8.50
N PHE A 272 -5.87 2.64 7.55
CA PHE A 272 -6.95 3.05 6.66
C PHE A 272 -7.10 2.11 5.45
N PHE A 273 -8.34 1.82 5.08
CA PHE A 273 -8.69 0.98 3.94
C PHE A 273 -9.17 1.80 2.76
N LYS A 274 -8.23 2.43 2.07
CA LYS A 274 -8.51 3.32 0.95
C LYS A 274 -8.23 2.67 -0.43
N PRO A 275 -8.92 3.12 -1.49
CA PRO A 275 -10.07 4.03 -1.46
C PRO A 275 -11.35 3.35 -0.99
N GLU A 276 -12.31 4.14 -0.50
CA GLU A 276 -13.66 3.66 -0.16
C GLU A 276 -14.41 3.14 -1.38
N SER A 277 -14.30 3.84 -2.51
CA SER A 277 -14.94 3.49 -3.78
C SER A 277 -14.45 2.16 -4.37
N MET A 278 -13.28 1.68 -3.93
CA MET A 278 -12.80 0.36 -4.30
C MET A 278 -13.47 -0.68 -3.42
N GLU A 279 -14.18 -1.59 -4.07
CA GLU A 279 -14.68 -2.81 -3.45
C GLU A 279 -13.51 -3.70 -3.01
N ALA A 280 -13.61 -4.27 -1.81
CA ALA A 280 -12.68 -5.30 -1.35
C ALA A 280 -13.09 -6.66 -1.93
N ARG A 281 -12.45 -7.05 -3.03
CA ARG A 281 -12.61 -8.33 -3.73
C ARG A 281 -11.53 -9.36 -3.38
N GLY A 282 -10.53 -8.94 -2.60
CA GLY A 282 -9.52 -9.80 -2.02
C GLY A 282 -10.12 -10.86 -1.09
N ALA A 283 -9.36 -11.92 -0.84
CA ALA A 283 -9.82 -13.04 -0.01
C ALA A 283 -9.69 -12.78 1.50
N VAL A 284 -9.13 -11.64 1.90
CA VAL A 284 -9.06 -11.18 3.29
C VAL A 284 -10.17 -10.17 3.60
N PRO A 285 -10.80 -10.22 4.79
CA PRO A 285 -11.86 -9.31 5.15
C PRO A 285 -11.32 -7.89 5.33
N ILE A 286 -11.85 -6.96 4.55
CA ILE A 286 -11.56 -5.52 4.63
C ILE A 286 -12.91 -4.80 4.66
N LYS A 287 -13.31 -4.34 5.85
CA LYS A 287 -14.61 -3.69 6.08
C LYS A 287 -14.41 -2.28 6.64
N GLY A 288 -15.27 -1.35 6.22
CA GLY A 288 -15.24 0.05 6.66
C GLY A 288 -14.03 0.83 6.16
N ASP A 289 -13.79 1.98 6.80
CA ASP A 289 -12.77 2.96 6.40
C ASP A 289 -11.37 2.66 6.92
N GLY A 290 -11.26 1.75 7.87
CA GLY A 290 -10.02 1.37 8.53
C GLY A 290 -10.27 0.57 9.79
N ILE A 291 -9.19 0.17 10.45
CA ILE A 291 -9.22 -0.68 11.64
C ILE A 291 -7.92 -0.51 12.44
N GLN A 292 -7.96 -0.78 13.75
CA GLN A 292 -6.74 -0.89 14.55
C GLN A 292 -5.92 -2.14 14.18
N ARG A 293 -4.59 -2.02 14.23
CA ARG A 293 -3.62 -3.07 13.90
C ARG A 293 -3.97 -4.43 14.51
N GLU A 294 -4.29 -4.48 15.81
CA GLU A 294 -4.54 -5.74 16.55
C GLU A 294 -5.78 -6.46 16.02
N ASN A 295 -6.86 -5.72 15.80
CA ASN A 295 -8.12 -6.25 15.27
C ASN A 295 -7.95 -6.73 13.82
N LEU A 296 -7.12 -6.04 13.03
CA LEU A 296 -6.80 -6.46 11.66
C LEU A 296 -6.09 -7.81 11.66
N ILE A 297 -5.01 -7.91 12.44
CA ILE A 297 -4.18 -9.09 12.54
C ILE A 297 -5.03 -10.29 13.00
N GLY A 298 -5.84 -10.11 14.05
CA GLY A 298 -6.72 -11.18 14.55
C GLY A 298 -7.74 -11.65 13.50
N SER A 299 -8.36 -10.73 12.76
CA SER A 299 -9.32 -11.06 11.70
C SER A 299 -8.68 -11.83 10.55
N TRP A 300 -7.46 -11.43 10.15
CA TRP A 300 -6.77 -12.03 9.01
C TRP A 300 -6.14 -13.39 9.33
N PHE A 301 -5.57 -13.55 10.52
CA PHE A 301 -5.15 -14.87 10.99
C PHE A 301 -6.35 -15.82 11.16
N GLY A 302 -7.49 -15.32 11.67
CA GLY A 302 -8.71 -16.12 11.71
C GLY A 302 -9.16 -16.61 10.33
N THR A 303 -9.01 -15.76 9.30
CA THR A 303 -9.31 -16.11 7.90
C THR A 303 -8.36 -17.17 7.35
N LEU A 304 -7.07 -17.12 7.69
CA LEU A 304 -6.10 -18.16 7.33
C LEU A 304 -6.49 -19.52 7.89
N THR A 305 -6.75 -19.57 9.19
CA THR A 305 -7.13 -20.80 9.88
C THR A 305 -8.43 -21.36 9.32
N SER A 306 -9.46 -20.53 9.10
CA SER A 306 -10.75 -21.00 8.59
C SER A 306 -10.68 -21.53 7.16
N ASN A 307 -9.72 -21.08 6.34
CA ASN A 307 -9.54 -21.55 4.96
C ASN A 307 -8.52 -22.69 4.85
N ASN A 308 -7.95 -23.17 5.97
CA ASN A 308 -6.89 -24.21 5.99
C ASN A 308 -5.75 -23.88 5.01
N VAL A 309 -5.33 -22.61 5.02
CA VAL A 309 -4.22 -22.13 4.21
C VAL A 309 -2.92 -22.47 4.93
N VAL A 310 -1.98 -23.06 4.21
CA VAL A 310 -0.66 -23.41 4.73
C VAL A 310 0.33 -22.38 4.24
N ILE A 311 1.09 -21.83 5.17
CA ILE A 311 2.17 -20.87 4.89
C ILE A 311 3.47 -21.47 5.43
N ASN A 312 4.48 -21.45 4.59
CA ASN A 312 5.84 -21.82 4.95
C ASN A 312 6.55 -20.57 5.48
N GLU A 313 6.43 -20.36 6.78
CA GLU A 313 7.16 -19.33 7.52
C GLU A 313 8.63 -19.74 7.71
N GLN A 314 9.48 -18.75 7.96
CA GLN A 314 10.94 -18.93 8.08
C GLN A 314 11.59 -19.57 6.83
N GLU A 315 11.03 -19.35 5.64
CA GLU A 315 11.62 -19.76 4.36
C GLU A 315 11.95 -18.51 3.53
N GLU A 316 13.23 -18.18 3.39
CA GLU A 316 13.70 -17.03 2.61
C GLU A 316 13.98 -17.42 1.17
N CYS A 317 13.21 -16.88 0.22
CA CYS A 317 13.49 -17.07 -1.20
C CYS A 317 14.76 -16.31 -1.62
N LYS A 318 15.75 -17.03 -2.16
CA LYS A 318 17.03 -16.49 -2.60
C LYS A 318 17.09 -16.31 -4.11
N VAL A 319 16.51 -17.25 -4.86
CA VAL A 319 16.61 -17.30 -6.31
C VAL A 319 15.29 -17.78 -6.92
N VAL A 320 14.88 -17.14 -8.02
CA VAL A 320 13.82 -17.60 -8.90
C VAL A 320 14.38 -17.63 -10.32
N LYS A 321 14.35 -18.79 -10.97
CA LYS A 321 14.83 -18.97 -12.35
C LYS A 321 13.78 -19.71 -13.18
N GLY A 322 13.50 -19.23 -14.38
CA GLY A 322 12.75 -20.01 -15.36
C GLY A 322 13.55 -21.23 -15.80
N ALA A 323 12.89 -22.38 -15.91
CA ALA A 323 13.52 -23.59 -16.39
C ALA A 323 13.81 -23.51 -17.89
N THR A 324 14.86 -24.19 -18.34
CA THR A 324 15.20 -24.31 -19.78
C THR A 324 14.53 -25.53 -20.42
N ASP A 325 13.94 -26.41 -19.62
CA ASP A 325 13.49 -27.76 -20.01
C ASP A 325 12.00 -28.02 -19.68
N GLY A 326 11.21 -26.95 -19.55
CA GLY A 326 9.76 -26.99 -19.30
C GLY A 326 9.15 -25.62 -18.99
N ASP A 327 7.83 -25.57 -18.82
CA ASP A 327 7.07 -24.36 -18.45
C ASP A 327 6.92 -24.25 -16.93
N TYR A 328 8.04 -24.05 -16.24
CA TYR A 328 8.08 -23.89 -14.79
C TYR A 328 9.27 -23.05 -14.33
N PHE A 329 9.23 -22.68 -13.06
CA PHE A 329 10.28 -21.98 -12.33
C PHE A 329 10.88 -22.88 -11.26
N THR A 330 12.17 -22.73 -11.04
CA THR A 330 12.89 -23.26 -9.88
C THR A 330 13.04 -22.14 -8.85
N ILE A 331 12.60 -22.39 -7.63
CA ILE A 331 12.65 -21.46 -6.50
C ILE A 331 13.59 -22.05 -5.45
N GLU A 332 14.76 -21.42 -5.28
CA GLU A 332 15.75 -21.82 -4.27
C GLU A 332 15.54 -20.99 -3.00
N ILE A 333 15.38 -21.64 -1.85
CA ILE A 333 15.09 -21.02 -0.55
C ILE A 333 16.06 -21.48 0.54
N GLU A 334 16.19 -20.67 1.58
CA GLU A 334 16.87 -21.02 2.84
C GLU A 334 15.83 -21.12 3.97
N LYS A 335 15.84 -22.23 4.72
CA LYS A 335 14.88 -22.49 5.80
C LYS A 335 15.50 -22.38 7.19
N GLY A 336 14.79 -21.68 8.08
CA GLY A 336 15.10 -21.56 9.50
C GLY A 336 16.43 -20.86 9.80
N GLU A 337 16.81 -20.80 11.08
CA GLU A 337 18.05 -20.14 11.51
C GLU A 337 19.31 -20.81 10.97
N LYS A 338 19.26 -22.12 10.70
CA LYS A 338 20.39 -22.89 10.12
C LYS A 338 20.56 -22.68 8.61
N ARG A 339 19.65 -21.95 7.97
CA ARG A 339 19.66 -21.65 6.53
C ARG A 339 19.77 -22.91 5.66
N GLU A 340 18.96 -23.90 5.98
CA GLU A 340 18.94 -25.17 5.24
C GLU A 340 18.43 -24.93 3.81
N PRO A 341 19.19 -25.33 2.77
CA PRO A 341 18.78 -25.08 1.39
C PRO A 341 17.65 -26.03 0.97
N LEU A 342 16.56 -25.48 0.43
CA LEU A 342 15.48 -26.24 -0.21
C LEU A 342 15.19 -25.66 -1.59
N THR A 343 14.58 -26.49 -2.44
CA THR A 343 14.20 -26.08 -3.80
C THR A 343 12.77 -26.53 -4.08
N TYR A 344 11.95 -25.61 -4.59
CA TYR A 344 10.61 -25.90 -5.10
C TYR A 344 10.56 -25.69 -6.61
N ARG A 345 9.60 -26.36 -7.26
CA ARG A 345 9.29 -26.16 -8.68
C ARG A 345 7.83 -25.77 -8.85
N ALA A 346 7.57 -24.63 -9.49
CA ALA A 346 6.22 -24.13 -9.70
C ALA A 346 6.00 -23.60 -11.12
N ARG A 347 4.82 -23.82 -11.71
CA ARG A 347 4.53 -23.35 -13.08
C ARG A 347 4.53 -21.83 -13.19
N ARG A 348 3.97 -21.14 -12.20
CA ARG A 348 3.89 -19.69 -12.11
C ARG A 348 4.48 -19.19 -10.79
N VAL A 349 4.97 -17.96 -10.79
CA VAL A 349 5.50 -17.31 -9.58
C VAL A 349 4.80 -15.97 -9.38
N VAL A 350 4.32 -15.72 -8.16
CA VAL A 350 3.73 -14.45 -7.73
C VAL A 350 4.65 -13.83 -6.68
N LEU A 351 5.24 -12.69 -7.02
CA LEU A 351 6.11 -11.90 -6.16
C LEU A 351 5.29 -10.86 -5.38
N ALA A 352 5.13 -11.07 -4.08
CA ALA A 352 4.38 -10.23 -3.14
C ALA A 352 5.28 -9.71 -2.00
N LEU A 353 6.50 -9.31 -2.35
CA LEU A 353 7.62 -9.03 -1.43
C LEU A 353 7.47 -7.75 -0.59
N GLY A 354 6.65 -6.80 -1.06
CA GLY A 354 6.58 -5.44 -0.51
C GLY A 354 7.90 -4.66 -0.61
N ASN A 355 7.95 -3.47 0.00
CA ASN A 355 9.16 -2.61 0.02
C ASN A 355 9.84 -2.55 1.40
N ARG A 356 9.24 -3.14 2.43
CA ARG A 356 9.66 -3.02 3.84
C ARG A 356 10.16 -4.33 4.44
N GLY A 357 10.27 -5.37 3.62
CA GLY A 357 10.63 -6.68 4.11
C GLY A 357 12.01 -6.71 4.76
N ALA A 358 13.04 -6.29 4.04
CA ALA A 358 14.41 -6.30 4.57
C ALA A 358 14.73 -4.93 5.18
N PRO A 359 14.97 -4.82 6.50
CA PRO A 359 15.46 -3.56 7.05
C PRO A 359 16.85 -3.25 6.49
N MET A 360 17.14 -1.98 6.24
CA MET A 360 18.51 -1.55 5.99
C MET A 360 19.35 -1.80 7.25
N LYS A 361 20.55 -2.34 7.04
CA LYS A 361 21.49 -2.69 8.11
C LYS A 361 22.49 -1.55 8.36
N LEU A 362 22.90 -1.36 9.61
CA LEU A 362 23.96 -0.46 10.05
C LEU A 362 25.31 -0.83 9.41
N ARG A 363 25.54 -2.13 9.18
CA ARG A 363 26.81 -2.72 8.73
C ARG A 363 27.96 -2.41 9.69
N ALA A 364 27.65 -2.34 10.98
CA ALA A 364 28.63 -2.12 12.03
C ALA A 364 29.01 -3.46 12.68
N PRO A 365 30.29 -3.68 13.06
CA PRO A 365 30.66 -4.85 13.85
C PRO A 365 29.83 -4.91 15.14
N GLY A 366 29.36 -6.10 15.50
CA GLY A 366 28.51 -6.33 16.67
C GLY A 366 27.01 -6.03 16.47
N GLU A 367 26.59 -5.64 15.26
CA GLU A 367 25.18 -5.37 14.95
C GLU A 367 24.24 -6.57 15.18
N GLU A 368 24.72 -7.79 14.91
CA GLU A 368 23.96 -9.05 15.06
C GLU A 368 24.04 -9.63 16.49
N MET A 369 24.60 -8.87 17.43
CA MET A 369 24.79 -9.33 18.81
C MET A 369 23.45 -9.58 19.49
N LYS A 370 23.34 -10.72 20.17
CA LYS A 370 22.22 -11.04 21.07
C LYS A 370 22.63 -10.81 22.52
N ILE A 371 21.74 -10.20 23.30
CA ILE A 371 21.92 -9.95 24.74
C ILE A 371 20.90 -10.71 25.56
N ARG A 372 21.26 -11.10 26.79
CA ARG A 372 20.33 -11.71 27.74
C ARG A 372 19.77 -10.68 28.70
N ARG A 373 18.45 -10.53 28.74
CA ARG A 373 17.73 -9.65 29.67
C ARG A 373 16.53 -10.36 30.25
N ASN A 374 16.40 -10.33 31.58
CA ASN A 374 15.27 -10.94 32.29
C ASN A 374 14.99 -12.40 31.88
N GLY A 375 16.06 -13.17 31.60
CA GLY A 375 15.96 -14.57 31.16
C GLY A 375 15.60 -14.77 29.69
N ARG A 376 15.43 -13.70 28.90
CA ARG A 376 15.16 -13.74 27.46
C ARG A 376 16.38 -13.32 26.66
N VAL A 377 16.56 -13.94 25.50
CA VAL A 377 17.57 -13.55 24.51
C VAL A 377 16.91 -12.57 23.56
N GLU A 378 17.48 -11.37 23.44
CA GLU A 378 16.95 -10.28 22.61
C GLU A 378 18.07 -9.73 21.72
N ASP A 379 17.71 -9.23 20.54
CA ASP A 379 18.68 -8.59 19.65
C ASP A 379 19.11 -7.22 20.24
N ARG A 380 20.41 -6.94 20.21
CA ARG A 380 20.98 -5.65 20.66
C ARG A 380 20.53 -4.49 19.77
N VAL A 381 20.33 -4.77 18.48
CA VAL A 381 19.90 -3.82 17.46
C VAL A 381 18.53 -4.25 16.92
N LEU A 382 17.53 -3.40 17.13
CA LEU A 382 16.17 -3.57 16.65
C LEU A 382 15.92 -2.66 15.44
N TYR A 383 15.17 -3.14 14.45
CA TYR A 383 14.85 -2.35 13.23
C TYR A 383 13.40 -1.90 13.17
N ALA A 384 12.66 -2.08 14.26
CA ALA A 384 11.29 -1.63 14.41
C ALA A 384 11.02 -1.27 15.88
N LEU A 385 10.12 -0.31 16.09
CA LEU A 385 9.54 -0.03 17.40
C LEU A 385 8.06 -0.43 17.37
N SER A 386 7.78 -1.70 17.69
CA SER A 386 6.42 -2.24 17.63
C SER A 386 5.60 -1.87 18.87
N ASN A 387 6.22 -1.76 20.04
CA ASN A 387 5.56 -1.26 21.25
C ASN A 387 6.53 -0.40 22.08
N PRO A 388 6.33 0.93 22.14
CA PRO A 388 7.14 1.82 22.98
C PRO A 388 7.08 1.49 24.48
N ASP A 389 5.97 0.91 24.96
CA ASP A 389 5.77 0.62 26.38
C ASP A 389 6.61 -0.57 26.90
N ASP A 390 7.24 -1.33 25.99
CA ASP A 390 8.19 -2.38 26.36
C ASP A 390 9.50 -1.81 26.94
N PHE A 391 9.73 -0.50 26.73
CA PHE A 391 10.91 0.21 27.23
C PHE A 391 10.53 1.15 28.37
N LYS A 392 11.07 0.87 29.56
CA LYS A 392 10.95 1.74 30.74
C LYS A 392 12.32 1.92 31.40
N LYS A 393 12.69 3.17 31.69
CA LYS A 393 13.99 3.54 32.29
C LYS A 393 15.19 2.93 31.56
N LYS A 394 15.15 2.94 30.22
CA LYS A 394 16.24 2.43 29.38
C LYS A 394 17.05 3.57 28.74
N LYS A 395 18.33 3.30 28.51
CA LYS A 395 19.25 4.11 27.69
C LYS A 395 19.17 3.65 26.24
N LEU A 396 18.45 4.37 25.41
CA LEU A 396 18.14 3.95 24.04
C LEU A 396 18.87 4.83 23.04
N ILE A 397 19.41 4.20 22.00
CA ILE A 397 19.95 4.91 20.85
C ILE A 397 19.00 4.69 19.68
N VAL A 398 18.45 5.75 19.11
CA VAL A 398 17.69 5.68 17.85
C VAL A 398 18.58 6.17 16.72
N VAL A 399 18.64 5.43 15.63
CA VAL A 399 19.41 5.79 14.43
C VAL A 399 18.44 5.96 13.26
N GLY A 400 18.51 7.10 12.58
CA GLY A 400 17.68 7.38 11.42
C GLY A 400 17.42 8.88 11.24
N GLY A 401 16.81 9.24 10.12
CA GLY A 401 16.43 10.62 9.86
C GLY A 401 15.04 10.76 9.26
N GLY A 402 14.26 9.68 9.18
CA GLY A 402 12.93 9.66 8.57
C GLY A 402 11.79 9.74 9.59
N ASN A 403 10.55 9.74 9.10
CA ASN A 403 9.36 9.79 9.97
C ASN A 403 9.36 8.68 11.03
N ALA A 404 9.67 7.44 10.65
CA ALA A 404 9.69 6.32 11.60
C ALA A 404 10.67 6.52 12.76
N SER A 405 11.87 7.03 12.50
CA SER A 405 12.85 7.33 13.55
C SER A 405 12.42 8.50 14.43
N VAL A 406 11.85 9.55 13.83
CA VAL A 406 11.37 10.73 14.58
C VAL A 406 10.18 10.37 15.45
N GLU A 407 9.22 9.61 14.91
CA GLU A 407 8.07 9.10 15.65
C GLU A 407 8.51 8.26 16.84
N ALA A 408 9.43 7.31 16.62
CA ALA A 408 9.96 6.47 17.66
C ALA A 408 10.65 7.24 18.78
N VAL A 409 11.49 8.24 18.46
CA VAL A 409 12.14 9.08 19.46
C VAL A 409 11.11 9.76 20.37
N VAL A 410 10.07 10.34 19.78
CA VAL A 410 8.98 10.98 20.53
C VAL A 410 8.21 9.95 21.36
N ASP A 411 7.85 8.81 20.79
CA ASP A 411 7.02 7.78 21.46
C ASP A 411 7.75 7.10 22.63
N LEU A 412 9.08 7.09 22.63
CA LEU A 412 9.92 6.56 23.71
C LEU A 412 10.01 7.50 24.92
N VAL A 413 9.76 8.80 24.75
CA VAL A 413 9.83 9.80 25.83
C VAL A 413 8.47 10.42 26.17
N ALA A 414 7.49 10.31 25.28
CA ALA A 414 6.17 10.88 25.41
C ALA A 414 5.07 9.96 24.85
N ARG A 415 3.82 10.25 25.21
CA ARG A 415 2.60 9.66 24.64
C ARG A 415 1.93 10.70 23.75
N ARG A 416 1.43 10.28 22.60
CA ARG A 416 0.72 11.16 21.66
C ARG A 416 -0.77 11.21 21.99
N GLN A 417 -1.33 12.42 22.04
CA GLN A 417 -2.75 12.68 22.15
C GLN A 417 -3.14 13.68 21.05
N GLY A 418 -3.50 13.16 19.87
CA GLY A 418 -3.74 14.01 18.69
C GLY A 418 -2.46 14.70 18.22
N ASP A 419 -2.50 16.04 18.14
CA ASP A 419 -1.38 16.91 17.81
C ASP A 419 -0.46 17.21 19.00
N ARG A 420 -0.88 16.86 20.23
CA ARG A 420 -0.13 17.09 21.46
C ARG A 420 0.66 15.87 21.90
N ILE A 421 1.69 16.13 22.68
CA ILE A 421 2.49 15.11 23.37
C ILE A 421 2.47 15.36 24.87
N GLU A 422 2.44 14.27 25.63
CA GLU A 422 2.55 14.27 27.08
C GLU A 422 3.77 13.43 27.46
N PHE A 423 4.75 14.01 28.16
CA PHE A 423 5.94 13.28 28.55
C PHE A 423 5.59 12.12 29.48
N ARG A 424 6.32 11.01 29.32
CA ARG A 424 6.19 9.85 30.20
C ARG A 424 6.61 10.23 31.62
N ALA A 425 5.99 9.57 32.61
CA ALA A 425 6.27 9.82 34.02
C ALA A 425 7.76 9.54 34.36
N PRO A 426 8.34 10.19 35.39
CA PRO A 426 9.74 10.01 35.76
C PRO A 426 10.16 8.57 36.03
N ASP A 427 9.22 7.72 36.45
CA ASP A 427 9.44 6.30 36.72
C ASP A 427 9.33 5.41 35.46
N GLU A 428 8.97 5.98 34.31
CA GLU A 428 8.85 5.29 33.02
C GLU A 428 9.79 5.84 31.95
N ILE A 429 10.11 7.14 32.00
CA ILE A 429 10.80 7.85 30.93
C ILE A 429 12.17 7.24 30.60
N ASN A 430 12.46 7.15 29.29
CA ASN A 430 13.71 6.61 28.77
C ASN A 430 14.74 7.73 28.55
N GLU A 431 16.02 7.41 28.66
CA GLU A 431 17.11 8.29 28.20
C GLU A 431 17.35 8.00 26.72
N VAL A 432 16.95 8.92 25.84
CA VAL A 432 17.04 8.71 24.38
C VAL A 432 18.13 9.56 23.76
N THR A 433 19.04 8.89 23.04
CA THR A 433 20.03 9.52 22.16
C THR A 433 19.65 9.27 20.71
N PHE A 434 19.51 10.32 19.92
CA PHE A 434 19.10 10.27 18.53
C PHE A 434 20.28 10.59 17.60
N LEU A 435 20.63 9.66 16.72
CA LEU A 435 21.76 9.75 15.81
C LEU A 435 21.30 9.93 14.37
N LEU A 436 21.79 11.00 13.74
CA LEU A 436 21.56 11.29 12.34
C LEU A 436 22.89 11.29 11.58
N ARG A 437 22.93 10.53 10.49
CA ARG A 437 24.09 10.48 9.61
C ARG A 437 24.45 11.85 9.04
N THR A 438 23.45 12.62 8.61
CA THR A 438 23.64 13.96 8.04
C THR A 438 22.52 14.91 8.46
N TYR A 439 21.31 14.68 7.98
CA TYR A 439 20.14 15.53 8.13
C TYR A 439 18.86 14.69 8.10
N PHE A 440 17.74 15.28 8.50
CA PHE A 440 16.42 14.68 8.35
C PHE A 440 16.09 14.44 6.88
N THR A 441 15.45 13.32 6.56
CA THR A 441 14.93 13.12 5.20
C THR A 441 13.94 14.22 4.87
N ARG A 442 13.83 14.57 3.58
CA ARG A 442 13.01 15.70 3.16
C ARG A 442 11.57 15.48 3.57
N ASP A 443 11.05 14.27 3.41
CA ASP A 443 9.69 13.84 3.73
C ASP A 443 9.35 13.75 5.23
N VAL A 444 10.26 14.10 6.17
CA VAL A 444 9.87 14.17 7.58
C VAL A 444 8.83 15.27 7.78
N LYS A 445 7.66 14.86 8.29
CA LYS A 445 6.50 15.72 8.55
C LYS A 445 6.84 16.84 9.52
N PHE A 446 6.27 18.01 9.28
CA PHE A 446 6.43 19.20 10.11
C PHE A 446 5.96 18.96 11.54
N LEU A 447 4.78 18.35 11.75
CA LEU A 447 4.30 18.05 13.11
C LEU A 447 5.26 17.12 13.87
N ASN A 448 5.81 16.12 13.18
CA ASN A 448 6.81 15.21 13.75
C ASN A 448 8.09 15.96 14.15
N LYS A 449 8.57 16.91 13.31
CA LYS A 449 9.70 17.78 13.65
C LYS A 449 9.41 18.67 14.85
N GLN A 450 8.23 19.29 14.90
CA GLN A 450 7.83 20.17 15.99
C GLN A 450 7.82 19.44 17.33
N GLN A 451 7.21 18.25 17.36
CA GLN A 451 7.17 17.42 18.57
C GLN A 451 8.56 16.95 18.98
N LEU A 452 9.42 16.59 18.03
CA LEU A 452 10.82 16.25 18.31
C LEU A 452 11.59 17.44 18.89
N TYR A 453 11.46 18.64 18.32
CA TYR A 453 12.13 19.83 18.84
C TYR A 453 11.65 20.17 20.24
N HIS A 454 10.35 20.06 20.52
CA HIS A 454 9.84 20.21 21.89
C HIS A 454 10.49 19.20 22.86
N CYS A 455 10.66 17.93 22.47
CA CYS A 455 11.39 16.96 23.28
C CYS A 455 12.87 17.31 23.51
N ILE A 456 13.52 17.95 22.53
CA ILE A 456 14.92 18.37 22.62
C ILE A 456 15.06 19.60 23.53
N ASP A 457 14.20 20.61 23.34
CA ASP A 457 14.19 21.86 24.11
C ASP A 457 13.93 21.59 25.60
N GLU A 458 13.05 20.63 25.91
CA GLU A 458 12.77 20.14 27.27
C GLU A 458 13.85 19.20 27.84
N GLY A 459 14.94 18.99 27.10
CA GLY A 459 16.09 18.17 27.51
C GLY A 459 15.78 16.67 27.64
N LYS A 460 14.69 16.19 27.04
CA LYS A 460 14.29 14.77 27.08
C LYS A 460 15.02 13.90 26.07
N VAL A 461 15.58 14.52 25.02
CA VAL A 461 16.28 13.83 23.92
C VAL A 461 17.63 14.51 23.66
N LYS A 462 18.70 13.71 23.57
CA LYS A 462 20.01 14.15 23.09
C LYS A 462 20.13 13.84 21.61
N ILE A 463 20.50 14.81 20.77
CA ILE A 463 20.60 14.62 19.32
C ILE A 463 22.04 14.82 18.82
N TYR A 464 22.51 13.96 17.92
CA TYR A 464 23.81 14.06 17.27
C TYR A 464 23.65 14.03 15.75
N PHE A 465 24.17 15.05 15.07
CA PHE A 465 24.27 15.10 13.61
C PHE A 465 25.65 14.67 13.14
N GLY A 466 25.77 14.29 11.86
CA GLY A 466 27.07 13.92 11.28
C GLY A 466 27.70 12.71 12.00
N THR A 467 26.89 11.82 12.55
CA THR A 467 27.36 10.76 13.44
C THR A 467 26.76 9.41 13.06
N VAL A 468 27.60 8.38 13.05
CA VAL A 468 27.22 6.99 12.78
C VAL A 468 27.72 6.08 13.89
N ILE A 469 27.10 4.90 14.02
CA ILE A 469 27.61 3.84 14.88
C ILE A 469 28.76 3.16 14.13
N LYS A 470 29.95 3.20 14.71
CA LYS A 470 31.14 2.52 14.20
C LYS A 470 31.20 1.06 14.64
N GLU A 471 30.83 0.79 15.90
CA GLU A 471 30.88 -0.53 16.51
C GLU A 471 29.80 -0.64 17.58
N VAL A 472 29.11 -1.79 17.64
CA VAL A 472 28.16 -2.13 18.69
C VAL A 472 28.83 -3.10 19.66
N ARG A 473 28.84 -2.75 20.95
CA ARG A 473 29.38 -3.57 22.03
C ARG A 473 28.27 -3.97 23.00
N GLU A 474 28.61 -4.83 23.95
CA GLU A 474 27.66 -5.42 24.89
C GLU A 474 26.94 -4.38 25.77
N ASN A 475 27.62 -3.31 26.18
CA ASN A 475 27.05 -2.28 27.07
C ASN A 475 27.18 -0.84 26.54
N GLU A 476 27.78 -0.68 25.37
CA GLU A 476 28.03 0.63 24.76
C GLU A 476 28.04 0.55 23.22
N VAL A 477 28.02 1.70 22.57
CA VAL A 477 28.38 1.83 21.15
C VAL A 477 29.53 2.82 20.98
N LEU A 478 30.37 2.56 19.98
CA LEU A 478 31.34 3.54 19.49
C LEU A 478 30.69 4.39 18.40
N LEU A 479 30.79 5.70 18.55
CA LEU A 479 30.33 6.66 17.55
C LEU A 479 31.50 7.17 16.73
N ALA A 480 31.26 7.40 15.45
CA ALA A 480 32.23 8.03 14.57
C ALA A 480 31.61 9.19 13.78
N ASP A 481 32.47 10.11 13.37
CA ASP A 481 32.08 11.11 12.38
C ASP A 481 31.72 10.43 11.05
N THR A 482 30.61 10.86 10.45
CA THR A 482 30.13 10.31 9.17
C THR A 482 31.19 10.39 8.06
N TRP A 483 31.96 11.47 8.02
CA TRP A 483 32.88 11.75 6.92
C TRP A 483 34.30 11.29 7.22
N THR A 484 34.84 11.65 8.38
CA THR A 484 36.23 11.33 8.73
C THR A 484 36.41 9.92 9.28
N GLN A 485 35.32 9.27 9.70
CA GLN A 485 35.33 7.96 10.37
C GLN A 485 36.15 7.94 11.68
N GLN A 486 36.56 9.11 12.18
CA GLN A 486 37.24 9.26 13.46
C GLN A 486 36.25 9.05 14.59
N GLU A 487 36.72 8.38 15.65
CA GLU A 487 35.92 8.11 16.84
C GLU A 487 35.54 9.43 17.53
N LYS A 488 34.24 9.64 17.76
CA LYS A 488 33.69 10.83 18.38
C LYS A 488 33.42 10.63 19.86
N ALA A 489 32.83 9.49 20.21
CA ALA A 489 32.38 9.23 21.58
C ALA A 489 32.09 7.73 21.78
N LYS A 490 32.00 7.36 23.05
CA LYS A 490 31.44 6.08 23.51
C LYS A 490 30.18 6.37 24.30
N ILE A 491 29.07 5.72 23.96
CA ILE A 491 27.80 5.92 24.64
C ILE A 491 27.33 4.60 25.23
N ALA A 492 27.21 4.56 26.55
CA ALA A 492 26.58 3.45 27.24
C ALA A 492 25.09 3.39 26.90
N ASN A 493 24.62 2.22 26.49
CA ASN A 493 23.24 2.04 26.07
C ASN A 493 22.75 0.62 26.33
N ASP A 494 21.45 0.48 26.34
CA ASP A 494 20.72 -0.73 26.61
C ASP A 494 20.27 -1.43 25.32
N CYS A 495 19.95 -0.65 24.29
CA CYS A 495 19.43 -1.10 23.00
C CYS A 495 19.70 -0.04 21.94
N VAL A 496 19.82 -0.49 20.68
CA VAL A 496 19.85 0.39 19.51
C VAL A 496 18.60 0.13 18.67
N LEU A 497 17.90 1.19 18.26
CA LEU A 497 16.78 1.16 17.32
C LEU A 497 17.24 1.75 15.99
N ALA A 498 17.64 0.88 15.06
CA ALA A 498 18.10 1.24 13.72
C ALA A 498 16.91 1.42 12.76
N LEU A 499 16.21 2.56 12.87
CA LEU A 499 15.03 2.91 12.09
C LEU A 499 15.43 3.66 10.81
N ILE A 500 16.29 3.02 10.02
CA ILE A 500 16.94 3.61 8.85
C ILE A 500 16.24 3.30 7.51
N GLY A 501 15.09 2.62 7.55
CA GLY A 501 14.25 2.30 6.38
C GLY A 501 14.40 0.86 5.88
N GLY A 502 13.64 0.50 4.84
CA GLY A 502 13.68 -0.82 4.20
C GLY A 502 14.45 -0.80 2.88
N ALA A 503 15.21 -1.86 2.61
CA ALA A 503 15.85 -2.05 1.31
C ALA A 503 14.80 -2.55 0.30
N PRO A 504 14.56 -1.83 -0.81
CA PRO A 504 13.70 -2.34 -1.86
C PRO A 504 14.32 -3.62 -2.47
N PRO A 505 13.52 -4.61 -2.89
CA PRO A 505 14.02 -5.88 -3.42
C PRO A 505 14.57 -5.75 -4.87
N THR A 506 15.12 -4.59 -5.24
CA THR A 506 15.54 -4.25 -6.61
C THR A 506 16.55 -5.25 -7.16
N SER A 507 17.58 -5.61 -6.38
CA SER A 507 18.60 -6.58 -6.81
C SER A 507 18.03 -7.98 -7.04
N PHE A 508 17.11 -8.41 -6.16
CA PHE A 508 16.40 -9.68 -6.30
C PHE A 508 15.49 -9.69 -7.54
N LEU A 509 14.73 -8.62 -7.79
CA LEU A 509 13.90 -8.53 -8.99
C LEU A 509 14.74 -8.51 -10.27
N GLN A 510 15.85 -7.79 -10.27
CA GLN A 510 16.78 -7.74 -11.40
C GLN A 510 17.45 -9.09 -11.68
N SER A 511 17.75 -9.89 -10.65
CA SER A 511 18.33 -11.23 -10.84
C SER A 511 17.37 -12.21 -11.49
N ILE A 512 16.05 -11.97 -11.41
CA ILE A 512 15.00 -12.72 -12.13
C ILE A 512 14.89 -12.26 -13.59
N GLY A 513 15.48 -11.10 -13.94
CA GLY A 513 15.35 -10.45 -15.24
C GLY A 513 14.21 -9.44 -15.33
N ILE A 514 13.62 -9.03 -14.20
CA ILE A 514 12.53 -8.04 -14.19
C ILE A 514 13.09 -6.64 -14.42
N THR A 515 12.50 -5.92 -15.35
CA THR A 515 12.89 -4.54 -15.72
C THR A 515 12.33 -3.54 -14.72
N ILE A 516 13.21 -2.67 -14.21
CA ILE A 516 12.85 -1.53 -13.36
C ILE A 516 13.36 -0.27 -14.07
N PRO A 517 12.49 0.66 -14.51
CA PRO A 517 12.91 1.90 -15.14
C PRO A 517 13.83 2.70 -14.22
N LYS A 518 14.91 3.26 -14.78
CA LYS A 518 15.78 4.19 -14.06
C LYS A 518 15.03 5.52 -13.85
N GLY A 519 15.02 6.02 -12.62
CA GLY A 519 14.41 7.29 -12.23
C GLY A 519 15.33 8.51 -12.37
#